data_AF-A0A7J2TM24-F1
#
_entry.id   AF-A0A7J2TM24-F1
#
_cell.length_a   1.000
_cell.length_b   1.000
_cell.length_c   1.000
_cell.angle_alpha   90.00
_cell.angle_beta   90.00
_cell.angle_gamma   90.00
#
_symmetry.space_group_name_H-M   'P 1'
#
loop_
_entity.id
_entity.type
_entity.pdbx_description
1 polymer ?
#
loop_
_entity_poly.entity_id
_entity_poly.type
_entity_poly.pdbx_seq_one_letter_code
_entity_poly.pdbx_strand_id
1 'polypeptide(L)' 'MKNSNSVSTETAQQVVVEFIKKRKNTERIDISSVEQKNGEWIIRGTCPIDLEGHPWAEKFEVIVDQKGKIKATDFALL' A
#
# COMPACT_ATOMS: atom_id res chain seq x y z
N MET A 1 -11.36 -6.66 29.24
CA MET A 1 -11.11 -7.21 27.89
C MET A 1 -11.32 -6.08 26.90
N LYS A 2 -10.26 -5.51 26.32
CA LYS A 2 -10.41 -4.51 25.25
C LYS A 2 -10.41 -5.27 23.92
N ASN A 3 -11.57 -5.43 23.30
CA ASN A 3 -11.67 -5.88 21.91
C ASN A 3 -11.11 -4.77 21.00
N SER A 4 -9.79 -4.73 20.85
CA SER A 4 -9.15 -3.89 19.85
C SER A 4 -9.29 -4.58 18.50
N ASN A 5 -10.33 -4.24 17.75
CA ASN A 5 -10.58 -4.75 16.39
C ASN A 5 -9.62 -4.09 15.37
N SER A 6 -8.33 -4.04 15.70
CA SER A 6 -7.28 -3.47 14.86
C SER A 6 -6.93 -4.45 13.75
N VAL A 7 -6.92 -3.97 12.51
CA VAL A 7 -6.49 -4.79 11.37
C VAL A 7 -5.05 -5.27 11.56
N SER A 8 -4.84 -6.56 11.32
CA SER A 8 -3.52 -7.19 11.30
C SER A 8 -2.66 -6.65 10.16
N THR A 9 -1.34 -6.80 10.28
CA THR A 9 -0.37 -6.45 9.22
C THR A 9 -0.76 -7.07 7.87
N GLU A 10 -1.10 -8.37 7.86
CA GLU A 10 -1.48 -9.11 6.66
C GLU A 10 -2.73 -8.51 5.98
N THR A 11 -3.74 -8.15 6.79
CA THR A 11 -4.95 -7.50 6.29
C THR A 11 -4.67 -6.11 5.73
N ALA A 12 -3.84 -5.32 6.42
CA ALA A 12 -3.43 -4.00 5.93
C ALA A 12 -2.66 -4.10 4.61
N GLN A 13 -1.74 -5.06 4.50
CA GLN A 13 -1.01 -5.35 3.26
C GLN A 13 -1.95 -5.74 2.13
N GLN A 14 -2.91 -6.65 2.37
CA GLN A 14 -3.89 -7.04 1.36
C GLN A 14 -4.74 -5.86 0.88
N VAL A 15 -5.20 -5.00 1.80
CA VAL A 15 -5.94 -3.78 1.45
C VAL A 15 -5.12 -2.89 0.52
N VAL A 16 -3.83 -2.68 0.83
CA VAL A 16 -2.95 -1.86 -0.01
C VAL A 16 -2.69 -2.52 -1.35
N VAL A 17 -2.36 -3.80 -1.39
CA VAL A 17 -2.10 -4.54 -2.64
C VAL A 17 -3.31 -4.44 -3.57
N GLU A 18 -4.51 -4.76 -3.08
CA GLU A 18 -5.74 -4.71 -3.87
C GLU A 18 -6.05 -3.28 -4.37
N PHE A 19 -5.78 -2.28 -3.54
CA PHE A 19 -5.93 -0.88 -3.93
C PHE A 19 -4.97 -0.48 -5.06
N ILE A 20 -3.68 -0.81 -4.94
CA ILE A 20 -2.67 -0.44 -5.94
C ILE A 20 -2.94 -1.20 -7.24
N LYS A 21 -3.26 -2.50 -7.18
CA LYS A 21 -3.62 -3.29 -8.36
C LYS A 21 -4.74 -2.66 -9.17
N LYS A 22 -5.82 -2.24 -8.49
CA LYS A 22 -6.96 -1.56 -9.11
C LYS A 22 -6.61 -0.17 -9.64
N ARG A 23 -5.81 0.61 -8.89
CA ARG A 23 -5.46 1.99 -9.24
C ARG A 23 -4.47 2.08 -10.39
N LYS A 24 -3.50 1.16 -10.45
CA LYS A 24 -2.39 1.17 -11.42
C LYS A 24 -2.56 0.14 -12.55
N ASN A 25 -3.65 -0.65 -12.52
CA ASN A 25 -3.92 -1.71 -13.48
C ASN A 25 -2.72 -2.66 -13.65
N THR A 26 -2.14 -3.08 -12.54
CA THR A 26 -0.95 -3.93 -12.49
C THR A 26 -1.19 -5.08 -11.52
N GLU A 27 -0.71 -6.28 -11.82
CA GLU A 27 -0.76 -7.41 -10.89
C GLU A 27 0.52 -7.57 -10.06
N ARG A 28 1.59 -6.89 -10.48
CA ARG A 28 2.92 -6.99 -9.88
C ARG A 28 3.11 -5.89 -8.86
N ILE A 29 3.10 -6.24 -7.58
CA ILE A 29 3.37 -5.33 -6.47
C ILE A 29 4.52 -5.92 -5.67
N ASP A 30 5.56 -5.12 -5.44
CA ASP A 30 6.67 -5.47 -4.56
C ASP A 30 6.58 -4.63 -3.29
N ILE A 31 6.41 -5.28 -2.13
CA ILE A 31 6.32 -4.60 -0.84
C ILE A 31 7.72 -4.54 -0.24
N SER A 32 8.19 -3.32 -0.02
CA SER A 32 9.55 -3.04 0.49
C SER A 32 9.60 -2.88 2.01
N SER A 33 8.55 -2.32 2.62
CA SER A 33 8.48 -2.11 4.07
C SER A 33 7.03 -2.03 4.56
N VAL A 34 6.81 -2.48 5.79
CA VAL A 34 5.54 -2.36 6.52
C VAL A 34 5.85 -1.92 7.95
N GLU A 35 5.37 -0.73 8.32
CA GLU A 35 5.61 -0.13 9.62
C GLU A 35 4.29 0.20 10.31
N GLN A 36 4.21 0.02 11.63
CA GLN A 36 3.09 0.51 12.43
C GLN A 36 3.53 1.71 13.25
N LYS A 37 2.89 2.86 13.05
CA LYS A 37 3.21 4.10 13.78
C LYS A 37 1.94 4.83 14.16
N ASN A 38 1.82 5.24 15.42
CA ASN A 38 0.65 5.99 15.94
C ASN A 38 -0.72 5.32 15.68
N GLY A 39 -0.77 3.98 15.60
CA GLY A 39 -2.00 3.27 15.25
C GLY A 39 -2.33 3.29 13.76
N GLU A 40 -1.39 3.66 12.90
CA GLU A 40 -1.53 3.58 11.45
C GLU A 40 -0.50 2.59 10.90
N TRP A 41 -0.87 1.91 9.82
CA TRP A 41 0.02 1.10 9.01
C TRP A 41 0.54 1.94 7.87
N ILE A 42 1.86 2.03 7.76
CA ILE A 42 2.57 2.69 6.66
C ILE A 42 3.19 1.58 5.82
N ILE A 43 2.66 1.40 4.62
CA ILE A 43 3.09 0.33 3.70
C ILE A 43 3.75 0.98 2.49
N ARG A 44 4.99 0.57 2.22
CA ARG A 44 5.79 1.09 1.11
C ARG A 44 6.14 -0.02 0.15
N GLY A 45 6.18 0.31 -1.13
CA GLY A 45 6.55 -0.66 -2.14
C GLY A 45 6.82 0.00 -3.48
N THR A 46 7.00 -0.86 -4.48
CA THR A 46 7.10 -0.46 -5.88
C THR A 46 6.14 -1.26 -6.71
N CYS A 47 5.69 -0.67 -7.81
CA CYS A 47 4.91 -1.36 -8.82
C CYS A 47 5.37 -0.90 -10.20
N PRO A 48 5.35 -1.80 -11.20
CA PRO A 48 5.63 -1.41 -12.57
C PRO A 48 4.42 -0.64 -13.11
N ILE A 49 4.72 0.41 -13.87
CA ILE A 49 3.77 1.19 -14.64
C ILE A 49 4.24 1.25 -16.10
N ASP A 50 3.30 1.45 -17.01
CA ASP A 50 3.62 1.79 -18.39
C ASP A 50 3.46 3.31 -18.56
N LEU A 51 4.54 3.97 -18.97
CA LEU A 51 4.50 5.35 -19.40
C LEU A 51 4.95 5.40 -20.86
N GLU A 52 4.03 5.81 -21.74
CA GLU A 52 4.30 5.98 -23.16
C GLU A 52 4.82 4.70 -23.86
N GLY A 53 4.39 3.51 -23.41
CA GLY A 53 4.86 2.23 -23.94
C GLY A 53 6.20 1.76 -23.37
N HIS A 54 6.72 2.43 -22.33
CA HIS A 54 7.94 2.04 -21.64
C HIS A 54 7.63 1.56 -20.20
N PRO A 55 8.22 0.43 -19.76
CA PRO A 55 8.06 -0.04 -18.39
C PRO A 55 8.92 0.79 -17.43
N TRP A 56 8.28 1.43 -16.46
CA TRP A 56 8.92 2.15 -15.36
C TRP A 56 8.55 1.54 -14.02
N ALA A 57 9.38 1.79 -13.00
CA ALA A 57 9.04 1.48 -11.62
C ALA A 57 8.56 2.76 -10.92
N GLU A 58 7.43 2.66 -10.22
CA GLU A 58 6.91 3.74 -9.39
C GLU A 58 6.92 3.26 -7.94
N LYS A 59 7.49 4.05 -7.04
CA LYS A 59 7.37 3.81 -5.60
C LYS A 59 6.05 4.34 -5.09
N PHE A 60 5.49 3.66 -4.11
CA PHE A 60 4.29 4.08 -3.40
C PHE A 60 4.48 4.02 -1.89
N GLU A 61 3.78 4.91 -1.19
CA GLU A 61 3.53 4.85 0.24
C GLU A 61 2.01 4.94 0.47
N VAL A 62 1.47 4.02 1.25
CA VAL A 62 0.04 4.02 1.62
C VAL A 62 -0.10 3.95 3.12
N ILE A 63 -0.87 4.88 3.67
CA ILE A 63 -1.20 4.93 5.10
C ILE A 63 -2.61 4.34 5.29
N VAL A 64 -2.73 3.36 6.19
CA VAL A 64 -3.98 2.66 6.50
C VAL A 64 -4.28 2.76 7.99
N ASP A 65 -5.50 3.13 8.37
CA ASP A 65 -5.90 3.17 9.78
C ASP A 65 -6.18 1.77 10.37
N GLN A 66 -6.38 1.69 11.69
CA GLN A 66 -6.67 0.43 12.38
C GLN A 66 -7.97 -0.26 11.95
N LYS A 67 -8.84 0.42 11.20
CA LYS A 67 -10.08 -0.13 10.63
C LYS A 67 -9.90 -0.61 9.18
N GLY A 68 -8.68 -0.54 8.65
CA GLY A 68 -8.38 -0.95 7.27
C GLY A 68 -8.75 0.09 6.23
N LYS A 69 -8.99 1.35 6.61
CA LYS A 69 -9.27 2.42 5.64
C LYS A 69 -7.99 3.11 5.20
N ILE A 70 -7.86 3.32 3.90
CA ILE A 70 -6.76 4.12 3.34
C ILE A 70 -6.96 5.59 3.72
N LYS A 71 -5.93 6.17 4.34
CA LYS A 71 -5.90 7.53 4.86
C LYS A 71 -5.18 8.49 3.92
N ALA A 72 -4.05 8.03 3.37
CA ALA A 72 -3.20 8.81 2.49
C ALA A 72 -2.47 7.89 1.52
N THR A 73 -2.09 8.46 0.38
CA THR A 73 -1.30 7.77 -0.65
C THR A 73 -0.30 8.74 -1.25
N ASP A 74 0.94 8.33 -1.36
CA ASP A 74 2.00 9.04 -2.07
C ASP A 74 2.57 8.14 -3.17
N PHE A 75 2.86 8.72 -4.33
CA PHE A 75 3.43 8.03 -5.48
C PHE A 75 4.51 8.88 -6.11
N ALA A 76 5.61 8.24 -6.47
CA ALA A 76 6.70 8.91 -7.13
C ALA A 76 7.40 7.96 -8.11
N LEU A 77 7.77 8.50 -9.27
CA LEU A 77 8.58 7.78 -10.25
C LEU A 77 10.00 7.59 -9.70
N LEU A 78 10.59 6.45 -10.03
CA LEU A 78 12.00 6.14 -9.79
C LEU A 78 12.85 6.48 -11.00
#